data_AF-A0AAE1NZW1-F1
#
_entry.id   AF-A0AAE1NZW1-F1
#
_cell.length_a   1.000
_cell.length_b   1.000
_cell.length_c   1.000
_cell.angle_alpha   90.00
_cell.angle_beta   90.00
_cell.angle_gamma   90.00
#
_symmetry.space_group_name_H-M   'P 1'
#
loop_
_entity.id
_entity.type
_entity.pdbx_description
1 polymer ?
#
loop_
_entity_poly.entity_id
_entity_poly.type
_entity_poly.pdbx_seq_one_letter_code
_entity_poly.pdbx_strand_id
1 'polypeptide(L)'
;MGGIVSLTNAWIMYKRDCKALHEDSMPFKSFKIQVFMSAAGSRPVSLRNPEPLRNLLDMPKPVRGHRAIAPGNSMRFDRTLFHGPMYAERQTCKLCSHKGHIYRSNFVCMVCKVHLCLNGARNCFIKYHSPVA
;
A
#
# COMPACT_ATOMS: atom_id res chain seq x y z
N MET A 1 -20.54 -17.62 6.22
CA MET A 1 -21.30 -16.85 5.20
C MET A 1 -21.92 -15.53 5.69
N GLY A 2 -21.59 -15.02 6.90
CA GLY A 2 -22.27 -13.83 7.47
C GLY A 2 -21.75 -12.45 7.07
N GLY A 3 -20.57 -12.33 6.47
CA GLY A 3 -19.93 -11.02 6.22
C GLY A 3 -20.50 -10.21 5.04
N ILE A 4 -21.21 -10.86 4.10
CA ILE A 4 -21.74 -10.19 2.90
C ILE A 4 -23.06 -9.46 3.20
N VAL A 5 -23.87 -10.02 4.10
CA VAL A 5 -25.17 -9.46 4.48
C VAL A 5 -24.99 -8.17 5.29
N SER A 6 -24.10 -8.18 6.29
CA SER A 6 -23.83 -7.00 7.12
C SER A 6 -23.29 -5.82 6.32
N LEU A 7 -22.39 -6.07 5.37
CA LEU A 7 -21.79 -5.02 4.54
C LEU A 7 -22.80 -4.39 3.57
N THR A 8 -23.75 -5.19 3.07
CA THR A 8 -24.83 -4.70 2.21
C THR A 8 -25.84 -3.88 3.01
N ASN A 9 -26.16 -4.31 4.24
CA ASN A 9 -27.05 -3.55 5.13
C ASN A 9 -26.42 -2.20 5.53
N ALA A 10 -25.14 -2.21 5.90
CA ALA A 10 -24.39 -0.97 6.20
C ALA A 10 -24.36 -0.01 4.99
N TRP A 11 -24.24 -0.55 3.77
CA TRP A 11 -24.29 0.24 2.54
C TRP A 11 -25.65 0.91 2.30
N ILE A 12 -26.75 0.20 2.57
CA ILE A 12 -28.10 0.76 2.47
C ILE A 12 -28.29 1.90 3.47
N MET A 13 -27.83 1.72 4.71
CA MET A 13 -27.88 2.77 5.73
C MET A 13 -27.08 4.00 5.31
N TYR A 14 -25.83 3.82 4.89
CA TYR A 14 -24.98 4.92 4.41
C TYR A 14 -25.65 5.75 3.29
N LYS A 15 -26.29 5.11 2.30
CA LYS A 15 -27.01 5.86 1.26
C LYS A 15 -28.17 6.69 1.80
N ARG A 16 -28.88 6.18 2.82
CA ARG A 16 -29.98 6.92 3.45
C ARG A 16 -29.44 8.15 4.16
N ASP A 17 -28.30 8.02 4.82
CA ASP A 17 -27.64 9.13 5.52
C ASP A 17 -27.13 10.19 4.52
N CYS A 18 -26.49 9.78 3.42
CA CYS A 18 -26.09 10.72 2.35
C CYS A 18 -27.30 11.51 1.80
N LYS A 19 -28.43 10.85 1.57
CA LYS A 19 -29.66 11.54 1.13
C LYS A 19 -30.18 12.53 2.16
N ALA A 20 -30.13 12.17 3.44
CA ALA A 20 -30.54 13.05 4.54
C ALA A 20 -29.62 14.26 4.70
N LEU A 21 -28.32 14.09 4.38
CA LEU A 21 -27.29 15.14 4.43
C LEU A 21 -27.17 15.93 3.13
N HIS A 22 -27.99 15.64 2.11
CA HIS A 22 -27.87 16.21 0.76
C HIS A 22 -26.47 16.03 0.12
N GLU A 23 -25.81 14.92 0.43
CA GLU A 23 -24.52 14.54 -0.16
C GLU A 23 -24.67 13.41 -1.19
N ASP A 24 -23.77 13.40 -2.16
CA ASP A 24 -23.65 12.30 -3.11
C ASP A 24 -23.01 11.07 -2.47
N SER A 25 -23.67 9.92 -2.55
CA SER A 25 -23.13 8.66 -2.05
C SER A 25 -22.01 8.15 -2.96
N MET A 26 -20.90 7.68 -2.38
CA MET A 26 -19.81 7.09 -3.16
C MET A 26 -20.21 5.75 -3.84
N PRO A 27 -19.45 5.22 -4.81
CA PRO A 27 -19.74 3.89 -5.36
C PRO A 27 -19.56 2.76 -4.32
N PHE A 28 -20.38 1.71 -4.39
CA PHE A 28 -20.32 0.58 -3.44
C PHE A 28 -18.93 -0.08 -3.35
N LYS A 29 -18.17 -0.11 -4.44
CA LYS A 29 -16.79 -0.62 -4.44
C LYS A 29 -15.88 0.22 -3.52
N SER A 30 -15.98 1.54 -3.62
CA SER A 30 -15.21 2.47 -2.79
C SER A 30 -15.59 2.36 -1.32
N PHE A 31 -16.89 2.24 -1.04
CA PHE A 31 -17.39 2.01 0.32
C PHE A 31 -16.79 0.75 0.94
N LYS A 32 -16.78 -0.38 0.20
CA LYS A 32 -16.21 -1.64 0.68
C LYS A 32 -14.71 -1.51 1.00
N ILE A 33 -13.96 -0.80 0.16
CA ILE A 33 -12.54 -0.53 0.40
C ILE A 33 -12.37 0.32 1.66
N GLN A 34 -13.16 1.38 1.82
CA GLN A 34 -13.08 2.28 2.97
C GLN A 34 -13.42 1.56 4.28
N VAL A 35 -14.51 0.79 4.33
CA VAL A 35 -14.89 -0.03 5.50
C VAL A 35 -13.78 -1.00 5.87
N PHE A 36 -13.17 -1.66 4.86
CA PHE A 36 -12.05 -2.57 5.10
C PHE A 36 -10.82 -1.85 5.65
N MET A 37 -10.44 -0.70 5.06
CA MET A 37 -9.29 0.09 5.51
C MET A 37 -9.49 0.61 6.94
N SER A 38 -10.68 1.13 7.25
CA SER A 38 -11.03 1.56 8.61
C SER A 38 -10.97 0.40 9.60
N ALA A 39 -11.57 -0.75 9.28
CA ALA A 39 -11.53 -1.93 10.15
C ALA A 39 -10.12 -2.51 10.34
N ALA A 40 -9.29 -2.46 9.29
CA ALA A 40 -7.90 -2.92 9.35
C ALA A 40 -7.00 -1.97 10.15
N GLY A 41 -7.30 -0.67 10.15
CA GLY A 41 -6.63 0.35 10.99
C GLY A 41 -7.03 0.27 12.47
N SER A 42 -8.24 -0.21 12.77
CA SER A 42 -8.79 -0.40 14.12
C SER A 42 -8.32 -1.67 14.81
N ARG A 43 -7.04 -2.03 14.72
CA ARG A 43 -6.51 -3.03 15.66
C ARG A 43 -6.52 -2.38 17.04
N PRO A 44 -7.10 -2.99 18.10
CA PRO A 44 -6.86 -2.50 19.43
C PRO A 44 -5.34 -2.44 19.62
N VAL A 45 -4.87 -1.32 20.16
CA VAL A 45 -3.51 -1.18 20.68
C VAL A 45 -3.37 -2.23 21.78
N SER A 46 -3.11 -3.47 21.39
CA SER A 46 -2.49 -4.43 22.28
C SER A 46 -1.17 -3.80 22.64
N LEU A 47 -1.04 -3.46 23.91
CA LEU A 47 0.16 -3.04 24.61
C LEU A 47 1.34 -3.92 24.16
N ARG A 48 1.99 -3.56 23.06
CA ARG A 48 3.33 -4.00 22.78
C ARG A 48 4.19 -2.97 23.47
N ASN A 49 4.93 -3.44 24.47
CA ASN A 49 6.10 -2.77 25.02
C ASN A 49 6.82 -1.96 23.93
N PRO A 50 7.40 -0.79 24.24
CA PRO A 50 8.29 -0.12 23.30
C PRO A 50 9.49 -1.05 23.07
N GLU A 51 9.40 -1.89 22.03
CA GLU A 51 10.55 -2.64 21.55
C GLU A 51 11.56 -1.62 21.03
N PRO A 52 12.81 -1.65 21.53
CA PRO A 52 13.82 -0.69 21.14
C PRO A 52 14.17 -0.95 19.69
N LEU A 53 13.98 0.05 18.80
CA LEU A 53 14.61 0.21 17.46
C LEU A 53 15.35 -1.02 16.91
N ARG A 54 14.68 -2.16 16.80
CA ARG A 54 15.27 -3.41 16.34
C ARG A 54 14.52 -3.84 15.10
N ASN A 55 15.30 -3.90 14.02
CA ASN A 55 15.01 -4.52 12.74
C ASN A 55 14.46 -3.60 11.65
N LEU A 56 15.23 -2.56 11.30
CA LEU A 56 15.30 -2.06 9.91
C LEU A 56 15.79 -3.13 8.90
N LEU A 57 16.25 -4.29 9.39
CA LEU A 57 16.86 -5.38 8.61
C LEU A 57 15.91 -6.56 8.32
N ASP A 58 14.77 -6.68 9.01
CA ASP A 58 13.89 -7.83 8.78
C ASP A 58 12.75 -7.45 7.85
N MET A 59 13.02 -7.59 6.55
CA MET A 59 12.00 -7.42 5.53
C MET A 59 11.03 -8.61 5.61
N PRO A 60 9.72 -8.39 5.78
CA PRO A 60 8.77 -9.49 5.82
C PRO A 60 8.87 -10.30 4.52
N LYS A 61 9.11 -11.61 4.67
CA LYS A 61 9.20 -12.54 3.54
C LYS A 61 7.93 -12.38 2.69
N PRO A 62 8.06 -12.17 1.37
CA PRO A 62 6.90 -11.95 0.52
C PRO A 62 5.97 -13.17 0.60
N VAL A 63 4.77 -12.98 1.13
CA VAL A 63 3.73 -14.01 1.10
C VAL A 63 3.33 -14.22 -0.35
N ARG A 64 3.56 -15.43 -0.88
CA ARG A 64 3.22 -15.79 -2.26
C ARG A 64 1.74 -15.47 -2.51
N GLY A 65 1.46 -14.78 -3.62
CA GLY A 65 0.10 -14.43 -4.05
C GLY A 65 -0.41 -13.07 -3.58
N HIS A 66 0.19 -12.44 -2.57
CA HIS A 66 -0.16 -11.07 -2.17
C HIS A 66 0.76 -10.06 -2.85
N ARG A 67 0.18 -9.14 -3.64
CA ARG A 67 0.92 -7.93 -4.03
C ARG A 67 1.14 -7.12 -2.76
N ALA A 68 2.40 -6.91 -2.38
CA ALA A 68 2.74 -5.93 -1.35
C ALA A 68 2.01 -4.63 -1.67
N ILE A 69 1.22 -4.14 -0.72
CA ILE A 69 0.50 -2.89 -0.84
C ILE A 69 1.56 -1.80 -0.90
N ALA A 70 1.63 -1.09 -2.02
CA ALA A 70 2.49 0.08 -2.13
C ALA A 70 1.97 1.14 -1.14
N PRO A 71 2.85 1.87 -0.45
CA PRO A 71 2.43 2.90 0.48
C PRO A 71 1.68 4.02 -0.25
N GLY A 72 0.87 4.76 0.50
CA GLY A 72 0.15 5.92 0.00
C GLY A 72 1.10 7.01 -0.52
N ASN A 73 0.56 7.89 -1.37
CA ASN A 73 1.34 8.98 -1.99
C ASN A 73 1.99 9.92 -0.96
N SER A 74 1.37 10.11 0.21
CA SER A 74 1.93 10.93 1.29
C SER A 74 3.31 10.44 1.73
N MET A 75 3.45 9.13 1.99
CA MET A 75 4.73 8.53 2.37
C MET A 75 5.70 8.42 1.20
N ARG A 76 5.20 8.19 -0.02
CA ARG A 76 6.04 8.06 -1.22
C ARG A 76 6.79 9.34 -1.56
N PHE A 77 6.17 10.50 -1.32
CA PHE A 77 6.71 11.81 -1.68
C PHE A 77 7.15 12.65 -0.46
N ASP A 78 7.19 12.04 0.73
CA ASP A 78 7.68 12.70 1.93
C ASP A 78 9.20 12.90 1.84
N ARG A 79 9.61 14.17 1.68
CA ARG A 79 11.01 14.54 1.55
C ARG A 79 11.79 14.47 2.86
N THR A 80 11.10 14.36 4.00
CA THR A 80 11.73 14.19 5.32
C THR A 80 12.23 12.76 5.52
N LEU A 81 11.69 11.80 4.77
CA LEU A 81 12.08 10.39 4.83
C LEU A 81 13.20 10.09 3.84
N PHE A 82 14.21 9.35 4.30
CA PHE A 82 15.31 8.92 3.42
C PHE A 82 14.91 7.72 2.56
N HIS A 83 14.46 8.00 1.34
CA HIS A 83 14.20 6.99 0.31
C HIS A 83 15.51 6.49 -0.32
N GLY A 84 16.25 5.63 0.38
CA GLY A 84 17.43 4.96 -0.17
C GLY A 84 17.15 3.55 -0.72
N PRO A 85 17.93 3.08 -1.72
CA PRO A 85 17.88 1.71 -2.19
C PRO A 85 18.61 0.76 -1.22
N MET A 86 18.03 -0.40 -0.97
CA MET A 86 18.63 -1.50 -0.22
C MET A 86 18.63 -2.76 -1.10
N TYR A 87 19.71 -3.55 -1.02
CA TYR A 87 19.78 -4.82 -1.73
C TYR A 87 18.88 -5.86 -1.05
N ALA A 88 18.11 -6.61 -1.84
CA ALA A 88 17.14 -7.59 -1.38
C ALA A 88 16.99 -8.74 -2.39
N GLU A 89 16.15 -9.72 -2.02
CA GLU A 89 15.79 -10.82 -2.90
C GLU A 89 15.16 -10.30 -4.20
N ARG A 90 15.45 -10.99 -5.31
CA ARG A 90 15.06 -10.54 -6.64
C ARG A 90 13.53 -10.63 -6.83
N GLN A 91 12.87 -9.49 -6.98
CA GLN A 91 11.43 -9.41 -7.22
C GLN A 91 11.09 -8.59 -8.47
N THR A 92 9.81 -8.58 -8.85
CA THR A 92 9.34 -7.80 -10.01
C THR A 92 9.36 -6.30 -9.73
N CYS A 93 9.88 -5.52 -10.67
CA CYS A 93 9.88 -4.07 -10.58
C CYS A 93 8.44 -3.56 -10.61
N LYS A 94 8.02 -2.78 -9.60
CA LYS A 94 6.65 -2.30 -9.48
C LYS A 94 6.30 -1.14 -10.41
N LEU A 95 7.30 -0.49 -11.00
CA LEU A 95 7.07 0.64 -11.92
C LEU A 95 6.95 0.22 -13.38
N CYS A 96 7.86 -0.63 -13.89
CA CYS A 96 7.95 -0.92 -15.32
C CYS A 96 7.51 -2.35 -15.71
N SER A 97 7.31 -3.25 -14.75
CA SER A 97 6.84 -4.60 -15.08
C SER A 97 5.35 -4.60 -15.37
N HIS A 98 4.97 -5.21 -16.48
CA HIS A 98 3.59 -5.36 -16.90
C HIS A 98 3.38 -6.73 -17.56
N LYS A 99 2.14 -7.06 -17.90
CA LYS A 99 1.82 -8.35 -18.54
C LYS A 99 2.59 -8.49 -19.85
N GLY A 100 3.31 -9.59 -20.04
CA GLY A 100 4.15 -9.84 -21.23
C GLY A 100 5.56 -9.27 -21.13
N HIS A 101 5.84 -8.33 -20.23
CA HIS A 101 7.17 -7.76 -20.05
C HIS A 101 7.52 -7.64 -18.57
N ILE A 102 8.18 -8.68 -18.05
CA ILE A 102 8.51 -8.80 -16.63
C ILE A 102 9.95 -8.35 -16.40
N TYR A 103 10.12 -7.25 -15.68
CA TYR A 103 11.42 -6.77 -15.26
C TYR A 103 11.64 -7.08 -13.79
N ARG A 104 12.87 -7.43 -13.42
CA ARG A 104 13.22 -7.78 -12.05
C ARG A 104 14.26 -6.82 -11.50
N SER A 105 14.21 -6.61 -10.18
CA SER A 105 15.18 -5.81 -9.44
C SER A 105 15.55 -6.51 -8.14
N ASN A 106 16.81 -6.32 -7.74
CA ASN A 106 17.34 -6.65 -6.44
C ASN A 106 17.34 -5.46 -5.48
N PHE A 107 16.80 -4.31 -5.92
CA PHE A 107 16.74 -3.11 -5.09
C PHE A 107 15.31 -2.86 -4.62
N VAL A 108 15.18 -2.65 -3.32
CA VAL A 108 13.95 -2.24 -2.64
C VAL A 108 14.16 -0.86 -2.00
N CYS A 109 13.13 -0.02 -2.02
CA CYS A 109 13.17 1.23 -1.23
C CYS A 109 13.00 0.92 0.26
N MET A 110 13.87 1.46 1.11
CA MET A 110 13.82 1.25 2.55
C MET A 110 12.54 1.75 3.22
N VAL A 111 11.95 2.82 2.69
CA VAL A 111 10.71 3.41 3.18
C VAL A 111 9.52 2.77 2.48
N CYS A 112 9.49 2.81 1.14
CA CYS A 112 8.32 2.39 0.38
C CYS A 112 8.12 0.87 0.31
N LYS A 113 9.14 0.07 0.64
CA LYS A 113 9.14 -1.40 0.55
C LYS A 113 8.76 -1.95 -0.84
N VAL A 114 8.99 -1.17 -1.90
CA VAL A 114 8.74 -1.56 -3.30
C VAL A 114 10.04 -1.86 -4.04
N HIS A 115 10.02 -2.89 -4.89
CA HIS A 115 11.16 -3.23 -5.73
C HIS A 115 11.16 -2.39 -7.00
N LEU A 116 12.29 -1.73 -7.27
CA LEU A 116 12.44 -0.78 -8.37
C LEU A 116 13.77 -1.01 -9.08
N CYS A 117 13.79 -0.98 -10.41
CA CYS A 117 15.04 -1.09 -11.17
C CYS A 117 15.99 0.07 -10.83
N LEU A 118 17.25 -0.29 -10.61
CA LEU A 118 18.37 0.62 -10.45
C LEU A 118 19.58 -0.01 -11.17
N ASN A 119 19.73 0.29 -12.46
CA ASN A 119 20.84 -0.16 -13.31
C ASN A 119 21.10 0.85 -14.44
N GLY A 120 22.19 0.64 -15.20
CA GLY A 120 22.61 1.56 -16.26
C GLY A 120 21.55 1.82 -17.36
N ALA A 121 20.66 0.87 -17.63
CA ALA A 121 19.61 1.04 -18.62
C ALA A 121 18.34 1.70 -18.05
N ARG A 122 18.06 1.52 -16.75
CA ARG A 122 16.79 1.89 -16.13
C ARG A 122 16.99 2.35 -14.69
N ASN A 123 16.52 3.56 -14.41
CA ASN A 123 16.43 4.11 -13.08
C ASN A 123 14.96 4.33 -12.68
N CYS A 124 14.25 3.22 -12.43
CA CYS A 124 12.88 3.27 -11.92
C CYS A 124 12.81 3.79 -10.49
N PHE A 125 13.91 3.70 -9.74
CA PHE A 125 13.99 4.20 -8.37
C PHE A 125 13.71 5.71 -8.31
N ILE A 126 14.44 6.50 -9.10
CA ILE A 126 14.24 7.96 -9.16
C ILE A 126 12.87 8.32 -9.73
N LYS A 127 12.45 7.67 -10.84
CA LYS A 127 11.14 7.92 -11.46
C LYS A 127 9.97 7.66 -10.51
N TYR A 128 10.09 6.68 -9.63
CA TYR A 128 9.05 6.41 -8.63
C TYR A 128 9.02 7.49 -7.54
N HIS A 129 10.14 8.00 -7.07
CA HIS A 129 10.16 8.99 -5.97
C HIS A 129 10.10 10.45 -6.43
N SER A 130 10.11 10.69 -7.74
CA SER A 130 9.88 12.02 -8.30
C SER A 130 8.38 12.31 -8.34
N PRO A 131 7.90 13.45 -7.81
CA PRO A 131 6.55 13.92 -8.06
C PRO A 131 6.30 14.03 -9.57
N VAL A 132 5.12 13.66 -10.03
CA VAL A 132 4.69 14.00 -11.38
C VAL A 132 4.45 15.51 -11.38
N ALA A 133 5.17 16.23 -12.25
CA ALA A 133 4.93 17.65 -12.50
C ALA A 133 3.55 17.86 -13.14
#